data_AF-A0A7K6V617-F1
#
_entry.id   AF-A0A7K6V617-F1
#
_cell.length_a   1.000
_cell.length_b   1.000
_cell.length_c   1.000
_cell.angle_alpha   90.00
_cell.angle_beta   90.00
_cell.angle_gamma   90.00
#
_symmetry.space_group_name_H-M   'P 1'
#
loop_
_entity.id
_entity.type
_entity.pdbx_description
1 polymer ?
#
loop_
_entity_poly.entity_id
_entity_poly.type
_entity_poly.pdbx_seq_one_letter_code
_entity_poly.pdbx_strand_id
1 'polypeptide(L)' 'ALLEGDTVTLRCRAREDKSLSWVSFYHEEKKLEVLHNGTELSLSPLQPHHGGRYRCRGCVDTGLFWGQEELVTVPVPLTV' A
#
# COMPACT_ATOMS: atom_id res chain seq x y z
N ALA A 1 -4.35 -15.32 -6.55
CA ALA A 1 -4.36 -15.35 -5.07
C ALA A 1 -2.96 -14.99 -4.61
N LEU A 2 -2.81 -14.21 -3.55
CA LEU A 2 -1.51 -13.86 -2.97
C LEU A 2 -1.16 -14.92 -1.92
N LEU A 3 0.03 -15.50 -1.97
CA LEU A 3 0.45 -16.55 -1.05
C LEU A 3 1.54 -16.03 -0.10
N GLU A 4 1.72 -16.71 1.02
CA GLU A 4 2.89 -16.48 1.87
C GLU A 4 4.17 -16.64 1.05
N GLY A 5 5.11 -15.70 1.20
CA GLY A 5 6.35 -15.67 0.42
C GLY A 5 6.29 -14.88 -0.88
N ASP A 6 5.10 -14.50 -1.37
CA ASP A 6 4.97 -13.64 -2.55
C ASP A 6 5.57 -12.24 -2.32
N THR A 7 5.83 -11.51 -3.40
CA THR A 7 6.15 -10.09 -3.36
C THR A 7 4.98 -9.30 -3.92
N VAL A 8 4.47 -8.35 -3.13
CA VAL A 8 3.39 -7.45 -3.55
C VAL A 8 3.86 -6.02 -3.49
N THR A 9 3.63 -5.26 -4.56
CA THR A 9 3.94 -3.83 -4.59
C THR A 9 2.66 -3.03 -4.57
N LEU A 10 2.44 -2.29 -3.47
CA LEU A 10 1.40 -1.29 -3.36
C LEU A 10 1.85 -0.03 -4.06
N ARG A 11 0.98 0.57 -4.88
CA ARG A 11 1.30 1.81 -5.59
C ARG A 11 0.25 2.88 -5.37
N CYS A 12 0.69 4.04 -4.89
CA CYS A 12 -0.15 5.22 -4.81
C CYS A 12 0.00 6.04 -6.10
N ARG A 13 -1.10 6.53 -6.67
CA ARG A 13 -1.09 7.34 -7.89
C ARG A 13 -2.03 8.53 -7.72
N ALA A 14 -1.59 9.71 -8.18
CA ALA A 14 -2.47 10.85 -8.37
C ALA A 14 -3.34 10.65 -9.63
N ARG A 15 -4.44 11.39 -9.73
CA ARG A 15 -5.17 11.54 -11.00
C ARG A 15 -4.35 12.43 -11.95
N GLU A 16 -4.56 12.24 -13.25
CA GLU A 16 -3.98 13.09 -14.32
C GLU A 16 -2.44 13.18 -14.31
N ASP A 17 -1.76 12.06 -14.05
CA ASP A 17 -0.29 11.92 -14.10
C ASP A 17 0.51 12.97 -13.29
N LYS A 18 -0.11 13.57 -12.28
CA LYS A 18 0.56 14.53 -11.40
C LYS A 18 1.65 13.84 -10.57
N SER A 19 2.78 14.52 -10.42
CA SER A 19 3.87 14.07 -9.56
C SER A 19 3.50 14.19 -8.09
N LEU A 20 3.77 13.13 -7.34
CA LEU A 20 3.58 13.10 -5.89
C LEU A 20 4.89 13.51 -5.22
N SER A 21 4.84 14.55 -4.37
CA SER A 21 6.00 15.00 -3.59
C SER A 21 6.31 14.06 -2.43
N TRP A 22 5.28 13.46 -1.84
CA TRP A 22 5.40 12.40 -0.84
C TRP A 22 4.11 11.58 -0.76
N VAL A 23 4.25 10.37 -0.25
CA VAL A 23 3.15 9.42 -0.02
C VAL A 23 3.27 8.84 1.39
N SER A 24 2.16 8.73 2.10
CA SER A 24 2.05 7.96 3.35
C SER A 24 1.15 6.75 3.15
N PHE A 25 1.63 5.56 3.49
CA PHE A 25 0.84 4.33 3.48
C PHE A 25 0.23 4.04 4.85
N TYR A 26 -0.97 3.49 4.84
CA TYR A 26 -1.73 3.08 6.01
C TYR A 26 -2.18 1.63 5.87
N HIS A 27 -2.14 0.88 6.96
CA HIS A 27 -2.65 -0.48 7.11
C HIS A 27 -3.56 -0.52 8.33
N GLU A 28 -4.81 -0.94 8.16
CA GLU A 28 -5.84 -0.92 9.21
C GLU A 28 -5.92 0.43 9.93
N GLU A 29 -5.95 1.51 9.14
CA GLU A 29 -6.01 2.92 9.59
C GLU A 29 -4.78 3.42 10.37
N LYS A 30 -3.77 2.56 10.56
CA LYS A 30 -2.49 2.92 11.18
C LYS A 30 -1.49 3.30 10.11
N LYS A 31 -0.73 4.38 10.38
CA LYS A 31 0.35 4.82 9.48
C LYS A 31 1.47 3.79 9.50
N LEU A 32 1.81 3.27 8.31
CA LEU A 32 2.86 2.27 8.13
C LEU A 32 4.19 2.94 7.78
N GLU A 33 4.22 3.69 6.67
CA GLU A 33 5.45 4.27 6.13
C GLU A 33 5.19 5.59 5.37
N VAL A 34 6.20 6.44 5.28
CA VAL A 34 6.21 7.65 4.44
C VAL A 34 7.34 7.55 3.43
N LEU A 35 6.99 7.70 2.15
CA LEU A 35 7.94 7.79 1.06
C LEU A 35 8.00 9.24 0.59
N HIS A 36 9.20 9.84 0.66
CA HIS A 36 9.49 11.14 0.05
C HIS A 36 10.00 11.01 -1.38
N ASN A 37 10.58 9.85 -1.71
CA ASN A 37 11.06 9.52 -3.05
C ASN A 37 10.38 8.23 -3.51
N GLY A 38 9.54 8.34 -4.54
CA GLY A 38 8.77 7.21 -5.07
C GLY A 38 7.37 7.07 -4.48
N THR A 39 6.61 6.17 -5.07
CA THR A 39 5.16 6.00 -4.80
C THR A 39 4.77 4.54 -4.60
N GLU A 40 5.76 3.67 -4.41
CA GLU A 40 5.63 2.21 -4.42
C GLU A 40 6.20 1.65 -3.12
N LEU A 41 5.43 0.79 -2.45
CA LEU A 41 5.79 0.10 -1.22
C LEU A 41 5.75 -1.40 -1.49
N SER A 42 6.85 -2.10 -1.24
CA SER A 42 6.93 -3.55 -1.45
C SER A 42 6.76 -4.31 -0.13
N LEU A 43 5.81 -5.23 -0.12
CA LEU A 43 5.59 -6.21 0.93
C LEU A 43 6.28 -7.51 0.49
N SER A 44 7.44 -7.80 1.07
CA SER A 44 8.24 -8.96 0.71
C SER A 44 9.14 -9.41 1.87
N PRO A 45 9.12 -10.70 2.26
CA PRO A 45 8.14 -11.72 1.84
C PRO A 45 6.75 -11.41 2.40
N LEU A 46 5.70 -11.77 1.64
CA LEU A 46 4.33 -11.63 2.13
C LEU A 46 4.07 -12.62 3.27
N GLN A 47 3.34 -12.16 4.29
CA GLN A 47 3.07 -12.88 5.53
C GLN A 47 1.61 -12.64 5.95
N PRO A 48 0.98 -13.51 6.75
CA PRO A 48 -0.43 -13.38 7.10
C PRO A 48 -0.81 -12.04 7.72
N HIS A 49 0.09 -11.43 8.51
CA HIS A 49 -0.16 -10.13 9.15
C HIS A 49 -0.14 -8.94 8.18
N HIS A 50 0.34 -9.14 6.95
CA HIS A 50 0.22 -8.16 5.87
C HIS A 50 -1.19 -8.18 5.23
N GLY A 51 -2.06 -9.12 5.61
CA GLY A 51 -3.47 -9.07 5.20
C GLY A 51 -4.19 -7.88 5.84
N GLY A 52 -5.12 -7.27 5.10
CA GLY A 52 -5.96 -6.19 5.62
C GLY A 52 -6.23 -5.06 4.62
N ARG A 53 -6.82 -3.97 5.15
CA ARG A 53 -7.18 -2.77 4.39
C ARG A 53 -6.00 -1.80 4.32
N TYR A 54 -5.63 -1.45 3.09
CA TYR A 54 -4.60 -0.48 2.80
C TYR A 54 -5.19 0.80 2.23
N ARG A 55 -4.63 1.95 2.60
CA ARG A 55 -4.95 3.25 2.01
C ARG A 55 -3.68 4.09 1.93
N CYS A 56 -3.56 4.92 0.90
CA CYS A 56 -2.47 5.91 0.83
C CYS A 56 -2.99 7.34 0.99
N ARG A 57 -2.11 8.24 1.43
CA ARG A 57 -2.29 9.69 1.40
C ARG A 57 -1.16 10.28 0.59
N GLY A 58 -1.48 11.07 -0.41
CA GLY A 58 -0.48 11.72 -1.26
C GLY A 58 -0.54 13.24 -1.16
N CYS A 59 0.60 13.87 -1.46
CA CYS A 59 0.69 15.31 -1.67
C CYS A 59 1.06 15.60 -3.12
N VAL A 60 0.23 16.42 -3.77
CA VAL A 60 0.51 17.07 -5.06
C VAL A 60 0.61 18.58 -4.84
N ASP A 61 1.06 19.33 -5.85
CA ASP A 61 1.19 20.79 -5.77
C ASP A 61 -0.11 21.50 -5.35
N THR A 62 -1.26 20.93 -5.72
CA THR A 62 -2.58 21.47 -5.42
C THR A 62 -3.12 21.06 -4.04
N GLY A 63 -2.40 20.24 -3.27
CA GLY A 63 -2.78 19.84 -1.91
C GLY A 63 -2.73 18.33 -1.63
N LEU A 64 -3.43 17.93 -0.56
CA LEU A 64 -3.44 16.55 -0.05
C LEU A 64 -4.67 15.79 -0.54
N PHE A 65 -4.49 14.51 -0.86
CA PHE A 65 -5.58 13.62 -1.20
C PHE A 65 -5.41 12.25 -0.55
N TRP A 66 -6.52 11.52 -0.48
CA TRP A 66 -6.56 10.12 -0.06
C TRP A 66 -6.74 9.24 -1.29
N GLY A 67 -5.96 8.16 -1.33
CA GLY A 67 -6.14 7.08 -2.29
C GLY A 67 -7.36 6.23 -1.96
N GLN A 68 -7.72 5.38 -2.92
CA GLN A 68 -8.72 4.35 -2.69
C GLN A 68 -8.23 3.37 -1.63
N GLU A 69 -9.20 2.79 -0.92
CA GLU A 69 -8.95 1.71 0.00
C GLU A 69 -8.97 0.37 -0.71
N GLU A 70 -7.93 -0.43 -0.49
CA GLU A 70 -7.75 -1.71 -1.14
C GLU A 70 -7.58 -2.81 -0.09
N LEU A 71 -8.29 -3.92 -0.29
CA LEU A 71 -8.22 -5.08 0.59
C LEU A 71 -7.21 -6.10 0.06
N VAL A 72 -6.15 -6.32 0.81
CA VAL A 72 -5.15 -7.37 0.52
C VAL A 72 -5.49 -8.61 1.33
N THR A 73 -5.62 -9.75 0.65
CA THR A 73 -5.90 -11.04 1.30
C THR A 73 -4.71 -11.98 1.12
N VAL A 74 -4.23 -12.55 2.23
CA VAL A 74 -3.13 -13.52 2.26
C VAL A 74 -3.68 -14.84 2.81
N PRO A 75 -4.15 -15.78 1.96
CA PRO A 75 -4.52 -17.13 2.37
C PRO A 75 -3.38 -17.83 3.12
N VAL A 76 -3.72 -18.33 4.32
CA VAL A 76 -2.86 -19.25 5.07
C VAL A 76 -3.06 -20.65 4.49
N PRO A 77 -1.98 -21.37 4.10
CA PRO A 77 -2.11 -22.74 3.63
C PRO A 77 -2.69 -23.63 4.73
N LEU A 78 -3.74 -24.40 4.42
CA LEU A 78 -4.28 -25.40 5.33
C LEU A 78 -3.25 -26.51 5.52
N THR A 79 -2.64 -26.60 6.70
CA THR A 79 -1.86 -27.78 7.10
C THR A 79 -2.82 -28.86 7.59
N VAL A 80 -2.94 -29.95 6.83
CA VAL A 80 -3.67 -31.18 7.21
C VAL A 80 -2.72 -32.15 7.90
#